data_AF-A0A0F9LMC4-F1
#
_entry.id   AF-A0A0F9LMC4-F1
#
_cell.length_a   1.000
_cell.length_b   1.000
_cell.length_c   1.000
_cell.angle_alpha   90.00
_cell.angle_beta   90.00
_cell.angle_gamma   90.00
#
_symmetry.space_group_name_H-M   'P 1'
#
loop_
_entity.id
_entity.type
_entity.pdbx_description
1 polymer ?
#
loop_
_entity_poly.entity_id
_entity_poly.type
_entity_poly.pdbx_seq_one_letter_code
_entity_poly.pdbx_strand_id
1 'polypeptide(L)'
;MEFKNSIRIIKKDWKTSIKRKEILAPMILLPLIFTILIPLTMLILVLFDPEEFSTAFGYNDVSSLLGIPTHYNMYLVGATMMIKMFILPMFLFIPGLLPSLISSDSFAGEKERKTMESLALLPMTKTELILGKILVSFIPTIIISFLCFGGTGIIVNLILISHLEGNLLFFTDLTTILIGFLLSPLLALLNIQISVIISSRSKDLKSAQSIAGALVTPLIAIIFVQMFNPLFLSIPTVLILSAIIAIFCLIFINIANRLLDIEKLILML
;
A
#
# COMPACT_ATOMS: atom_id res chain seq x y z
N MET A 1 20.76 20.98 5.70
CA MET A 1 19.81 19.91 6.06
C MET A 1 20.54 18.93 6.95
N GLU A 2 20.32 19.00 8.26
CA GLU A 2 20.96 18.08 9.20
C GLU A 2 20.14 16.79 9.32
N PHE A 3 20.46 15.76 8.53
CA PHE A 3 19.77 14.47 8.53
C PHE A 3 19.66 13.82 9.92
N LYS A 4 20.57 14.17 10.84
CA LYS A 4 20.58 13.76 12.26
C LYS A 4 19.29 14.15 13.00
N ASN A 5 18.71 15.30 12.64
CA ASN A 5 17.51 15.83 13.27
C ASN A 5 16.26 15.03 12.89
N SER A 6 16.10 14.67 11.62
CA SER A 6 15.02 13.78 11.16
C SER A 6 15.11 12.38 11.78
N ILE A 7 16.33 11.84 11.97
CA ILE A 7 16.54 10.54 12.64
C ILE A 7 16.07 10.56 14.10
N ARG A 8 16.24 11.67 14.83
CA ARG A 8 15.76 11.79 16.22
C ARG A 8 14.23 11.69 16.30
N ILE A 9 13.52 12.32 15.37
CA ILE A 9 12.06 12.23 15.26
C ILE A 9 11.63 10.79 14.97
N ILE A 10 12.30 10.13 14.02
CA ILE A 10 12.03 8.71 13.69
C ILE A 10 12.10 7.84 14.94
N LYS A 11 13.17 7.94 15.73
CA LYS A 11 13.34 7.10 16.93
C LYS A 11 12.28 7.37 18.01
N LYS A 12 11.91 8.64 18.21
CA LYS A 12 10.87 9.05 19.16
C LYS A 12 9.51 8.50 18.74
N ASP A 13 9.08 8.83 17.53
CA ASP A 13 7.73 8.56 17.04
C ASP A 13 7.50 7.05 16.84
N TRP A 14 8.51 6.34 16.34
CA TRP A 14 8.47 4.88 16.22
C TRP A 14 8.17 4.18 17.56
N LYS A 15 8.86 4.61 18.63
CA LYS A 15 8.70 4.04 19.98
C LYS A 15 7.33 4.31 20.56
N THR A 16 6.68 5.42 20.18
CA THR A 16 5.33 5.76 20.61
C THR A 16 4.26 5.02 19.81
N SER A 17 4.40 4.91 18.49
CA SER A 17 3.39 4.27 17.63
C SER A 17 3.31 2.76 17.86
N ILE A 18 4.43 2.07 18.06
CA ILE A 18 4.46 0.62 18.36
C ILE A 18 3.81 0.29 19.71
N LYS A 19 3.70 1.22 20.65
CA LYS A 19 3.07 0.91 21.94
C LYS A 19 1.54 0.96 21.90
N ARG A 20 0.94 1.47 20.82
CA ARG A 20 -0.51 1.65 20.71
C ARG A 20 -1.15 0.45 20.04
N LYS A 21 -1.92 -0.32 20.83
CA LYS A 21 -2.70 -1.47 20.33
C LYS A 21 -3.70 -1.07 19.23
N GLU A 22 -4.25 0.13 19.31
CA GLU A 22 -5.19 0.69 18.33
C GLU A 22 -4.57 0.87 16.94
N ILE A 23 -3.26 1.11 16.86
CA ILE A 23 -2.53 1.26 15.60
C ILE A 23 -1.94 -0.09 15.18
N LEU A 24 -1.37 -0.84 16.12
CA LEU A 24 -0.77 -2.15 15.85
C LEU A 24 -1.78 -3.20 15.36
N ALA A 25 -2.98 -3.25 15.95
CA ALA A 25 -3.99 -4.25 15.59
C ALA A 25 -4.37 -4.18 14.10
N PRO A 26 -4.79 -3.04 13.53
CA PRO A 26 -5.09 -2.95 12.11
C PRO A 26 -3.83 -3.04 11.23
N MET A 27 -2.65 -2.62 11.72
CA MET A 27 -1.38 -2.78 11.00
C MET A 27 -0.99 -4.25 10.77
N ILE A 28 -1.46 -5.18 11.59
CA ILE A 28 -1.20 -6.62 11.43
C ILE A 28 -2.39 -7.31 10.77
N LEU A 29 -3.60 -7.00 11.27
CA LEU A 29 -4.81 -7.73 10.91
C LEU A 29 -5.26 -7.44 9.48
N LEU A 30 -5.24 -6.17 9.03
CA LEU A 30 -5.65 -5.83 7.66
C LEU A 30 -4.71 -6.47 6.62
N PRO A 31 -3.37 -6.33 6.74
CA PRO A 31 -2.48 -7.02 5.81
C PRO A 31 -2.71 -8.52 5.77
N LEU A 32 -2.85 -9.17 6.92
CA LEU A 32 -3.06 -10.61 7.00
C LEU A 32 -4.36 -11.04 6.30
N ILE A 33 -5.43 -10.27 6.44
CA ILE A 33 -6.68 -10.55 5.71
C ILE A 33 -6.49 -10.39 4.19
N PHE A 34 -5.98 -9.24 3.74
CA PHE A 34 -5.92 -8.92 2.31
C PHE A 34 -4.84 -9.67 1.53
N THR A 35 -3.77 -10.11 2.19
CA THR A 35 -2.62 -10.72 1.51
C THR A 35 -2.39 -12.19 1.82
N ILE A 36 -2.98 -12.70 2.91
CA ILE A 36 -2.89 -14.11 3.27
C ILE A 36 -4.26 -14.75 3.14
N LEU A 37 -5.25 -14.30 3.92
CA LEU A 37 -6.55 -14.98 4.02
C LEU A 37 -7.29 -14.96 2.68
N ILE A 38 -7.48 -13.79 2.06
CA ILE A 38 -8.22 -13.66 0.79
C ILE A 38 -7.51 -14.40 -0.35
N PRO A 39 -6.20 -14.22 -0.61
CA PRO A 39 -5.53 -14.95 -1.68
C PRO A 39 -5.56 -16.46 -1.49
N LEU A 40 -5.43 -16.93 -0.23
CA LEU A 40 -5.48 -18.34 0.09
C LEU A 40 -6.87 -18.93 -0.17
N THR A 41 -7.94 -18.30 0.29
CA THR A 41 -9.31 -18.79 0.01
C THR A 41 -9.61 -18.76 -1.47
N MET A 42 -9.23 -17.69 -2.18
CA MET A 42 -9.44 -17.56 -3.62
C MET A 42 -8.70 -18.63 -4.41
N LEU A 43 -7.44 -18.93 -4.10
CA LEU A 43 -6.70 -19.99 -4.77
C LEU A 43 -7.26 -21.38 -4.47
N ILE A 44 -7.66 -21.63 -3.21
CA ILE A 44 -8.27 -22.91 -2.84
C ILE A 44 -9.56 -23.14 -3.64
N LEU A 45 -10.40 -22.11 -3.82
CA LEU A 45 -11.62 -22.20 -4.63
C LEU A 45 -11.31 -22.59 -6.09
N VAL A 46 -10.27 -22.00 -6.68
CA VAL A 46 -9.83 -22.35 -8.04
C VAL A 46 -9.33 -23.80 -8.11
N LEU A 47 -8.65 -24.29 -7.07
CA LEU A 47 -8.16 -25.66 -7.04
C LEU A 47 -9.27 -26.70 -6.83
N PHE A 48 -10.40 -26.32 -6.22
CA PHE A 48 -11.55 -27.21 -6.06
C PHE A 48 -12.23 -27.53 -7.40
N ASP A 49 -12.50 -26.50 -8.22
CA ASP A 49 -13.07 -26.68 -9.56
C ASP A 49 -12.49 -25.65 -10.56
N PRO A 50 -11.35 -25.96 -11.20
CA PRO A 50 -10.71 -25.04 -12.13
C PRO A 50 -11.49 -24.87 -13.44
N GLU A 51 -12.32 -25.85 -13.79
CA GLU A 51 -13.10 -25.84 -15.04
C GLU A 51 -14.30 -24.89 -14.92
N GLU A 52 -15.06 -25.00 -13.83
CA GLU A 52 -16.14 -24.06 -13.53
C GLU A 52 -15.61 -22.62 -13.41
N PHE A 53 -14.49 -22.42 -12.68
CA PHE A 53 -13.90 -21.10 -12.54
C PHE A 53 -13.48 -20.50 -13.89
N SER A 54 -12.69 -21.22 -14.67
CA SER A 54 -12.16 -20.69 -15.92
C SER A 54 -13.25 -20.45 -16.97
N THR A 55 -14.28 -21.28 -17.02
CA THR A 55 -15.43 -21.07 -17.91
C THR A 55 -16.28 -19.87 -17.48
N ALA A 56 -16.52 -19.68 -16.17
CA ALA A 56 -17.26 -18.54 -15.64
C ALA A 56 -16.64 -17.18 -15.98
N PHE A 57 -15.30 -17.14 -16.11
CA PHE A 57 -14.55 -15.92 -16.45
C PHE A 57 -14.10 -15.84 -17.91
N GLY A 58 -14.59 -16.71 -18.80
CA GLY A 58 -14.30 -16.64 -20.24
C GLY A 58 -12.90 -17.14 -20.63
N TYR A 59 -12.60 -18.40 -20.29
CA TYR A 59 -11.31 -19.09 -20.46
C TYR A 59 -10.55 -18.74 -21.76
N ASN A 60 -11.16 -18.90 -22.94
CA ASN A 60 -10.46 -18.75 -24.22
C ASN A 60 -10.04 -17.30 -24.50
N ASP A 61 -10.93 -16.34 -24.21
CA ASP A 61 -10.69 -14.93 -24.49
C ASP A 61 -9.72 -14.33 -23.47
N VAL A 62 -9.84 -14.69 -22.19
CA VAL A 62 -9.01 -14.12 -21.12
C VAL A 62 -7.61 -14.76 -21.07
N SER A 63 -7.48 -16.06 -21.35
CA SER A 63 -6.17 -16.73 -21.30
C SER A 63 -5.22 -16.22 -22.39
N SER A 64 -5.74 -16.05 -23.61
CA SER A 64 -5.01 -15.48 -24.74
C SER A 64 -4.65 -14.01 -24.49
N LEU A 65 -5.59 -13.23 -23.95
CA LEU A 65 -5.39 -11.83 -23.61
C LEU A 65 -4.28 -11.63 -22.56
N LEU A 66 -4.25 -12.47 -21.53
CA LEU A 66 -3.26 -12.39 -20.45
C LEU A 66 -1.89 -13.02 -20.81
N GLY A 67 -1.75 -13.53 -22.03
CA GLY A 67 -0.53 -14.19 -22.51
C GLY A 67 -0.17 -15.43 -21.71
N ILE A 68 -1.18 -16.18 -21.23
CA ILE A 68 -0.95 -17.39 -20.44
C ILE A 68 -0.40 -18.48 -21.38
N PRO A 69 0.72 -19.15 -21.04
CA PRO A 69 1.30 -20.16 -21.91
C PRO A 69 0.34 -21.32 -22.17
N THR A 70 0.28 -21.78 -23.42
CA THR A 70 -0.65 -22.85 -23.85
C THR A 70 -0.34 -24.23 -23.26
N HIS A 71 0.86 -24.42 -22.70
CA HIS A 71 1.25 -25.65 -22.02
C HIS A 71 0.79 -25.69 -20.55
N TYR A 72 0.19 -24.62 -20.02
CA TYR A 72 -0.33 -24.62 -18.65
C TYR A 72 -1.56 -25.52 -18.56
N ASN A 73 -1.61 -26.36 -17.53
CA ASN A 73 -2.82 -27.10 -17.20
C ASN A 73 -3.92 -26.15 -16.69
N MET A 74 -5.15 -26.64 -16.60
CA MET A 74 -6.32 -25.83 -16.23
C MET A 74 -6.19 -25.17 -14.85
N TYR A 75 -5.54 -25.85 -13.90
CA TYR A 75 -5.25 -25.31 -12.56
C TYR A 75 -4.33 -24.08 -12.63
N LEU A 76 -3.25 -24.15 -13.39
CA LEU A 76 -2.32 -23.02 -13.57
C LEU A 76 -2.97 -21.87 -14.32
N VAL A 77 -3.82 -22.15 -15.32
CA VAL A 77 -4.56 -21.10 -16.04
C VAL A 77 -5.51 -20.38 -15.08
N GLY A 78 -6.37 -21.12 -14.37
CA GLY A 78 -7.29 -20.55 -13.39
C GLY A 78 -6.56 -19.77 -12.30
N ALA A 79 -5.45 -20.31 -11.78
CA ALA A 79 -4.65 -19.64 -10.77
C ALA A 79 -4.00 -18.35 -11.30
N THR A 80 -3.49 -18.37 -12.53
CA THR A 80 -2.90 -17.16 -13.16
C THR A 80 -3.95 -16.08 -13.38
N MET A 81 -5.14 -16.45 -13.83
CA MET A 81 -6.28 -15.52 -13.94
C MET A 81 -6.65 -14.94 -12.57
N MET A 82 -6.80 -15.79 -11.55
CA MET A 82 -7.10 -15.36 -10.19
C MET A 82 -6.05 -14.41 -9.62
N ILE A 83 -4.77 -14.71 -9.86
CA ILE A 83 -3.66 -13.87 -9.42
C ILE A 83 -3.74 -12.49 -10.09
N LYS A 84 -3.81 -12.44 -11.42
CA LYS A 84 -3.77 -11.17 -12.17
C LYS A 84 -5.05 -10.33 -12.01
N MET A 85 -6.21 -10.95 -11.87
CA MET A 85 -7.49 -10.25 -11.80
C MET A 85 -7.89 -9.83 -10.38
N PHE A 86 -7.54 -10.63 -9.37
CA PHE A 86 -8.04 -10.42 -8.00
C PHE A 86 -6.93 -10.23 -6.97
N ILE A 87 -5.93 -11.12 -6.92
CA ILE A 87 -4.90 -11.08 -5.86
C ILE A 87 -4.00 -9.85 -6.03
N LEU A 88 -3.59 -9.54 -7.26
CA LEU A 88 -2.66 -8.45 -7.54
C LEU A 88 -3.26 -7.05 -7.24
N PRO A 89 -4.51 -6.75 -7.61
CA PRO A 89 -5.18 -5.52 -7.18
C PRO A 89 -5.42 -5.47 -5.68
N MET A 90 -5.78 -6.59 -5.05
CA MET A 90 -6.01 -6.64 -3.61
C MET A 90 -4.74 -6.34 -2.81
N PHE A 91 -3.57 -6.74 -3.32
CA PHE A 91 -2.29 -6.37 -2.72
C PHE A 91 -2.10 -4.84 -2.63
N LEU A 92 -2.61 -4.07 -3.59
CA LEU A 92 -2.52 -2.59 -3.58
C LEU A 92 -3.32 -1.93 -2.44
N PHE A 93 -4.22 -2.64 -1.75
CA PHE A 93 -4.86 -2.12 -0.54
C PHE A 93 -3.86 -1.83 0.56
N ILE A 94 -2.76 -2.59 0.69
CA ILE A 94 -1.77 -2.38 1.75
C ILE A 94 -1.07 -1.02 1.62
N PRO A 95 -0.36 -0.73 0.51
CA PRO A 95 0.22 0.60 0.27
C PRO A 95 -0.85 1.70 0.11
N GLY A 96 -2.13 1.33 0.03
CA GLY A 96 -3.28 2.23 0.11
C GLY A 96 -3.67 2.66 1.52
N LEU A 97 -4.01 1.68 2.36
CA LEU A 97 -4.61 1.83 3.67
C LEU A 97 -3.59 2.13 4.76
N LEU A 98 -2.51 1.33 4.83
CA LEU A 98 -1.57 1.39 5.96
C LEU A 98 -0.94 2.77 6.15
N PRO A 99 -0.50 3.48 5.08
CA PRO A 99 -0.09 4.87 5.18
C PRO A 99 -1.02 5.73 6.03
N SER A 100 -2.33 5.68 5.78
CA SER A 100 -3.31 6.57 6.38
C SER A 100 -3.41 6.35 7.89
N LEU A 101 -3.30 5.10 8.35
CA LEU A 101 -3.35 4.72 9.76
C LEU A 101 -2.13 5.22 10.54
N ILE A 102 -0.94 5.06 9.96
CA ILE A 102 0.33 5.39 10.62
C ILE A 102 0.57 6.90 10.58
N SER A 103 0.45 7.50 9.40
CA SER A 103 0.82 8.90 9.20
C SER A 103 -0.23 9.88 9.74
N SER A 104 -1.47 9.45 9.98
CA SER A 104 -2.45 10.27 10.69
C SER A 104 -2.06 10.52 12.15
N ASP A 105 -1.27 9.63 12.78
CA ASP A 105 -0.72 9.84 14.13
C ASP A 105 0.42 10.87 14.16
N SER A 106 0.85 11.39 13.00
CA SER A 106 1.95 12.34 12.85
C SER A 106 1.72 13.66 13.58
N PHE A 107 0.83 14.51 13.07
CA PHE A 107 0.52 15.82 13.67
C PHE A 107 -0.73 15.76 14.54
N ALA A 108 -1.77 15.06 14.09
CA ALA A 108 -3.01 14.93 14.88
C ALA A 108 -2.76 14.20 16.20
N GLY A 109 -1.90 13.17 16.21
CA GLY A 109 -1.51 12.48 17.44
C GLY A 109 -0.69 13.35 18.39
N GLU A 110 0.12 14.29 17.89
CA GLU A 110 0.82 15.25 18.75
C GLU A 110 -0.08 16.34 19.31
N LYS A 111 -1.13 16.76 18.57
CA LYS A 111 -2.18 17.65 19.07
C LYS A 111 -2.95 17.00 20.22
N GLU A 112 -3.40 15.76 20.02
CA GLU A 112 -4.12 14.98 21.04
C GLU A 112 -3.28 14.80 22.31
N ARG A 113 -1.96 14.60 22.16
CA ARG A 113 -1.00 14.48 23.27
C ARG A 113 -0.55 15.81 23.86
N LYS A 114 -1.01 16.95 23.35
CA LYS A 114 -0.58 18.30 23.75
C LYS A 114 0.94 18.50 23.70
N THR A 115 1.61 17.85 22.74
CA THR A 115 3.07 17.96 22.56
C THR A 115 3.47 18.86 21.40
N MET A 116 2.49 19.48 20.72
CA MET A 116 2.73 20.37 19.58
C MET A 116 3.59 21.58 19.92
N GLU A 117 3.41 22.16 21.11
CA GLU A 117 4.23 23.29 21.59
C GLU A 117 5.69 22.87 21.72
N SER A 118 5.95 21.70 22.30
CA SER A 118 7.31 21.15 22.40
C SER A 118 7.92 20.85 21.04
N LEU A 119 7.12 20.42 20.05
CA LEU A 119 7.59 20.19 18.68
C LEU A 119 7.95 21.50 17.97
N ALA A 120 7.17 22.56 18.20
CA ALA A 120 7.41 23.88 17.62
C ALA A 120 8.67 24.57 18.17
N LEU A 121 9.08 24.23 19.39
CA LEU A 121 10.29 24.75 20.03
C LEU A 121 11.58 24.07 19.54
N LEU A 122 11.49 23.01 18.73
CA LEU A 122 12.67 22.35 18.18
C LEU A 122 13.36 23.24 17.13
N PRO A 123 14.71 23.36 17.15
CA PRO A 123 15.46 24.12 16.15
C PRO A 123 15.56 23.31 14.84
N MET A 124 14.43 23.12 14.16
CA MET A 124 14.34 22.38 12.90
C MET A 124 13.62 23.17 11.84
N THR A 125 14.06 23.01 10.60
CA THR A 125 13.38 23.63 9.46
C THR A 125 12.06 22.91 9.15
N LYS A 126 11.08 23.62 8.57
CA LYS A 126 9.78 23.05 8.16
C LYS A 126 9.95 21.81 7.28
N THR A 127 10.92 21.83 6.37
CA THR A 127 11.24 20.74 5.45
C THR A 127 11.81 19.51 6.17
N GLU A 128 12.71 19.69 7.14
CA GLU A 128 13.28 18.61 7.95
C GLU A 128 12.22 17.92 8.82
N LEU A 129 11.27 18.71 9.35
CA LEU A 129 10.16 18.19 10.13
C LEU A 129 9.21 17.34 9.27
N ILE A 130 8.79 17.86 8.11
CA ILE A 130 7.91 17.13 7.18
C ILE A 130 8.57 15.84 6.70
N LEU A 131 9.82 15.92 6.23
CA LEU A 131 10.56 14.74 5.77
C LEU A 131 10.74 13.71 6.90
N GLY A 132 11.02 14.16 8.12
CA GLY A 132 11.08 13.30 9.29
C GLY A 132 9.79 12.53 9.48
N LYS A 133 8.64 13.21 9.51
CA LYS A 133 7.31 12.60 9.68
C LYS A 133 6.93 11.64 8.54
N ILE A 134 7.25 12.00 7.30
CA ILE A 134 7.05 11.12 6.14
C ILE A 134 7.89 9.85 6.32
N LEU A 135 9.18 9.98 6.63
CA LEU A 135 10.09 8.84 6.77
C LEU A 135 9.72 7.92 7.95
N VAL A 136 9.26 8.48 9.08
CA VAL A 136 8.75 7.70 10.22
C VAL A 136 7.64 6.75 9.77
N SER A 137 6.75 7.23 8.89
CA SER A 137 5.59 6.46 8.42
C SER A 137 5.92 5.58 7.22
N PHE A 138 6.89 5.99 6.39
CA PHE A 138 7.27 5.29 5.17
C PHE A 138 8.01 3.99 5.45
N ILE A 139 9.01 4.01 6.33
CA ILE A 139 9.79 2.83 6.70
C ILE A 139 8.91 1.66 7.17
N PRO A 140 8.00 1.79 8.16
CA PRO A 140 7.15 0.68 8.59
C PRO A 140 6.21 0.21 7.48
N THR A 141 5.64 1.15 6.73
CA THR A 141 4.71 0.82 5.64
C THR A 141 5.39 -0.04 4.59
N ILE A 142 6.58 0.34 4.13
CA ILE A 142 7.31 -0.41 3.11
C ILE A 142 7.73 -1.79 3.63
N ILE A 143 8.22 -1.86 4.87
CA ILE A 143 8.57 -3.15 5.48
C ILE A 143 7.36 -4.09 5.48
N ILE A 144 6.19 -3.60 5.91
CA ILE A 144 4.97 -4.41 5.93
C ILE A 144 4.53 -4.78 4.51
N SER A 145 4.54 -3.83 3.58
CA SER A 145 4.21 -4.09 2.17
C SER A 145 5.09 -5.17 1.54
N PHE A 146 6.40 -5.14 1.81
CA PHE A 146 7.33 -6.16 1.29
C PHE A 146 7.17 -7.51 2.00
N LEU A 147 6.93 -7.53 3.31
CA LEU A 147 6.61 -8.76 4.04
C LEU A 147 5.35 -9.41 3.49
N CYS A 148 4.33 -8.61 3.19
CA CYS A 148 3.08 -9.11 2.59
C CYS A 148 3.27 -9.55 1.14
N PHE A 149 4.03 -8.80 0.33
CA PHE A 149 4.37 -9.22 -1.03
C PHE A 149 5.09 -10.58 -1.05
N GLY A 150 6.12 -10.72 -0.20
CA GLY A 150 6.85 -11.98 -0.02
C GLY A 150 5.94 -13.09 0.52
N GLY A 151 5.13 -12.80 1.52
CA GLY A 151 4.18 -13.74 2.13
C GLY A 151 3.16 -14.27 1.13
N THR A 152 2.49 -13.39 0.37
CA THR A 152 1.56 -13.79 -0.69
C THR A 152 2.27 -14.62 -1.75
N GLY A 153 3.43 -14.18 -2.22
CA GLY A 153 4.18 -14.93 -3.23
C GLY A 153 4.62 -16.32 -2.77
N ILE A 154 5.03 -16.46 -1.51
CA ILE A 154 5.35 -17.77 -0.91
C ILE A 154 4.09 -18.63 -0.85
N ILE A 155 2.97 -18.13 -0.35
CA ILE A 155 1.71 -18.88 -0.24
C ILE A 155 1.22 -19.34 -1.61
N VAL A 156 1.19 -18.44 -2.59
CA VAL A 156 0.74 -18.74 -3.96
C VAL A 156 1.60 -19.85 -4.56
N ASN A 157 2.93 -19.73 -4.49
CA ASN A 157 3.83 -20.73 -5.06
C ASN A 157 3.79 -22.06 -4.30
N LEU A 158 3.63 -22.06 -2.97
CA LEU A 158 3.49 -23.29 -2.18
C LEU A 158 2.21 -24.05 -2.52
N ILE A 159 1.09 -23.34 -2.68
CA ILE A 159 -0.19 -23.95 -3.05
C ILE A 159 -0.14 -24.56 -4.45
N LEU A 160 0.56 -23.91 -5.38
CA LEU A 160 0.65 -24.33 -6.78
C LEU A 160 1.85 -25.24 -7.08
N ILE A 161 2.68 -25.57 -6.08
CA ILE A 161 3.97 -26.25 -6.29
C ILE A 161 3.84 -27.59 -7.04
N SER A 162 2.76 -28.33 -6.78
CA SER A 162 2.46 -29.61 -7.44
C SER A 162 2.15 -29.46 -8.93
N HIS A 163 1.75 -28.27 -9.37
CA HIS A 163 1.39 -27.98 -10.76
C HIS A 163 2.48 -27.20 -11.49
N LEU A 164 3.43 -26.59 -10.77
CA LEU A 164 4.39 -25.64 -11.33
C LEU A 164 5.64 -26.27 -11.96
N GLU A 165 5.81 -27.59 -11.87
CA GLU A 165 7.01 -28.31 -12.36
C GLU A 165 8.35 -27.67 -11.92
N GLY A 166 8.35 -26.97 -10.77
CA GLY A 166 9.51 -26.25 -10.24
C GLY A 166 9.61 -24.76 -10.59
N ASN A 167 8.66 -24.19 -11.33
CA ASN A 167 8.59 -22.75 -11.62
C ASN A 167 7.99 -21.93 -10.47
N LEU A 168 8.30 -20.63 -10.43
CA LEU A 168 7.76 -19.68 -9.45
C LEU A 168 6.83 -18.68 -10.15
N LEU A 169 5.55 -18.98 -10.24
CA LEU A 169 4.58 -18.18 -11.00
C LEU A 169 4.50 -16.73 -10.48
N PHE A 170 4.42 -16.55 -9.16
CA PHE A 170 4.23 -15.23 -8.58
C PHE A 170 5.48 -14.34 -8.66
N PHE A 171 6.69 -14.90 -8.57
CA PHE A 171 7.92 -14.09 -8.55
C PHE A 171 8.57 -13.92 -9.93
N THR A 172 8.12 -14.67 -10.94
CA THR A 172 8.68 -14.59 -12.30
C THR A 172 7.93 -13.59 -13.18
N ASP A 173 6.66 -13.31 -12.89
CA ASP A 173 5.88 -12.36 -13.69
C ASP A 173 6.34 -10.91 -13.43
N LEU A 174 6.85 -10.27 -14.48
CA LEU A 174 7.37 -8.90 -14.43
C LEU A 174 6.32 -7.90 -13.89
N THR A 175 5.05 -8.13 -14.19
CA THR A 175 3.94 -7.30 -13.73
C THR A 175 3.88 -7.25 -12.20
N THR A 176 4.00 -8.42 -11.56
CA THR A 176 3.96 -8.53 -10.09
C THR A 176 5.16 -7.84 -9.44
N ILE A 177 6.35 -7.96 -10.05
CA ILE A 177 7.57 -7.30 -9.58
C ILE A 177 7.43 -5.79 -9.67
N LEU A 178 6.95 -5.27 -10.81
CA LEU A 178 6.71 -3.83 -10.97
C LEU A 178 5.68 -3.32 -9.98
N ILE A 179 4.60 -4.06 -9.73
CA ILE A 179 3.61 -3.66 -8.73
C ILE A 179 4.20 -3.67 -7.32
N GLY A 180 4.94 -4.72 -6.96
CA GLY A 180 5.55 -4.89 -5.65
C GLY A 180 6.63 -3.86 -5.32
N PHE A 181 7.56 -3.62 -6.26
CA PHE A 181 8.76 -2.82 -6.03
C PHE A 181 8.71 -1.40 -6.58
N LEU A 182 7.80 -1.10 -7.52
CA LEU A 182 7.70 0.24 -8.12
C LEU A 182 6.39 0.92 -7.74
N LEU A 183 5.24 0.34 -8.11
CA LEU A 183 3.94 0.98 -7.91
C LEU A 183 3.58 1.09 -6.43
N SER A 184 3.73 0.01 -5.67
CA SER A 184 3.39 -0.05 -4.24
C SER A 184 4.18 0.96 -3.40
N PRO A 185 5.53 1.09 -3.51
CA PRO A 185 6.26 2.09 -2.77
C PRO A 185 5.91 3.53 -3.13
N LEU A 186 5.67 3.81 -4.42
CA LEU A 186 5.25 5.14 -4.87
C LEU A 186 3.86 5.50 -4.34
N LEU A 187 2.92 4.56 -4.40
CA LEU A 187 1.57 4.72 -3.87
C LEU A 187 1.59 4.95 -2.36
N ALA A 188 2.39 4.17 -1.62
CA ALA A 188 2.58 4.35 -0.18
C ALA A 188 3.13 5.75 0.14
N LEU A 189 4.14 6.20 -0.61
CA LEU A 189 4.72 7.53 -0.43
C LEU A 189 3.68 8.63 -0.65
N LEU A 190 2.92 8.57 -1.74
CA LEU A 190 1.87 9.54 -2.05
C LEU A 190 0.82 9.59 -0.93
N ASN A 191 0.33 8.43 -0.50
CA ASN A 191 -0.66 8.35 0.57
C ASN A 191 -0.13 8.91 1.89
N ILE A 192 1.13 8.66 2.25
CA ILE A 192 1.75 9.24 3.43
C ILE A 192 1.81 10.76 3.32
N GLN A 193 2.26 11.30 2.18
CA GLN A 193 2.35 12.75 1.99
C GLN A 193 0.98 13.42 2.17
N ILE A 194 -0.06 12.89 1.53
CA ILE A 194 -1.41 13.44 1.63
C ILE A 194 -1.93 13.31 3.08
N SER A 195 -1.74 12.14 3.70
CA SER A 195 -2.21 11.87 5.06
C SER A 195 -1.50 12.74 6.12
N VAL A 196 -0.20 13.03 5.94
CA VAL A 196 0.54 13.97 6.79
C VAL A 196 -0.07 15.37 6.68
N ILE A 197 -0.38 15.84 5.46
CA ILE A 197 -1.05 17.13 5.24
C ILE A 197 -2.44 17.16 5.87
N ILE A 198 -3.22 16.08 5.74
CA ILE A 198 -4.55 15.97 6.38
C ILE A 198 -4.39 16.04 7.90
N SER A 199 -3.45 15.28 8.46
CA SER A 199 -3.22 15.23 9.91
C SER A 199 -2.84 16.59 10.51
N SER A 200 -2.13 17.44 9.76
CA SER A 200 -1.75 18.77 10.22
C SER A 200 -2.95 19.72 10.36
N ARG A 201 -4.01 19.49 9.57
CA ARG A 201 -5.23 20.30 9.57
C ARG A 201 -6.37 19.71 10.40
N SER A 202 -6.20 18.46 10.84
CA SER A 202 -7.18 17.75 11.65
C SER A 202 -7.17 18.26 13.09
N LYS A 203 -8.33 18.23 13.74
CA LYS A 203 -8.46 18.54 15.18
C LYS A 203 -8.02 17.35 16.03
N ASP A 204 -8.55 16.18 15.69
CA ASP A 204 -8.31 14.93 16.43
C ASP A 204 -7.83 13.80 15.52
N LEU A 205 -7.17 12.81 16.11
CA LEU A 205 -6.62 11.65 15.38
C LEU A 205 -7.68 10.88 14.59
N LYS A 206 -8.86 10.64 15.18
CA LYS A 206 -9.95 9.91 14.51
C LYS A 206 -10.43 10.64 13.25
N SER A 207 -10.51 11.97 13.31
CA SER A 207 -10.89 12.78 12.15
C SER A 207 -9.84 12.72 11.04
N ALA A 208 -8.56 12.77 11.41
CA ALA A 208 -7.45 12.61 10.47
C ALA A 208 -7.51 11.25 9.77
N GLN A 209 -7.67 10.17 10.55
CA GLN A 209 -7.73 8.80 10.04
C GLN A 209 -8.94 8.58 9.13
N SER A 210 -10.12 9.13 9.45
CA SER A 210 -11.30 8.98 8.60
C SER A 210 -11.14 9.67 7.25
N ILE A 211 -10.56 10.88 7.24
CA ILE A 211 -10.35 11.65 6.00
C ILE A 211 -9.20 11.03 5.19
N ALA A 212 -8.10 10.67 5.85
CA ALA A 212 -6.97 10.00 5.19
C ALA A 212 -7.36 8.59 4.70
N GLY A 213 -8.23 7.88 5.41
CA GLY A 213 -8.75 6.58 5.00
C GLY A 213 -9.62 6.65 3.73
N ALA A 214 -10.22 7.80 3.43
CA ALA A 214 -10.94 8.01 2.17
C ALA A 214 -10.03 7.93 0.94
N LEU A 215 -8.70 8.01 1.09
CA LEU A 215 -7.73 7.82 0.01
C LEU A 215 -7.73 6.39 -0.57
N VAL A 216 -8.40 5.46 0.10
CA VAL A 216 -8.60 4.09 -0.38
C VAL A 216 -9.68 4.01 -1.45
N THR A 217 -10.58 4.98 -1.52
CA THR A 217 -11.67 5.05 -2.51
C THR A 217 -11.17 4.94 -3.96
N PRO A 218 -10.17 5.72 -4.43
CA PRO A 218 -9.64 5.56 -5.79
C PRO A 218 -9.00 4.18 -6.01
N LEU A 219 -8.46 3.52 -4.98
CA LEU A 219 -7.93 2.16 -5.11
C LEU A 219 -9.03 1.15 -5.32
N ILE A 220 -10.16 1.30 -4.63
CA ILE A 220 -11.35 0.46 -4.88
C ILE A 220 -11.77 0.58 -6.35
N ALA A 221 -11.77 1.78 -6.93
CA ALA A 221 -12.08 1.96 -8.34
C ALA A 221 -11.11 1.22 -9.27
N ILE A 222 -9.80 1.26 -9.00
CA ILE A 222 -8.79 0.50 -9.76
C ILE A 222 -9.08 -1.00 -9.72
N ILE A 223 -9.51 -1.53 -8.58
CA ILE A 223 -9.81 -2.95 -8.41
C ILE A 223 -11.02 -3.35 -9.26
N PHE A 224 -12.10 -2.57 -9.20
CA PHE A 224 -13.26 -2.82 -10.06
C PHE A 224 -12.88 -2.78 -11.54
N VAL A 225 -12.08 -1.80 -11.95
CA VAL A 225 -11.61 -1.72 -13.34
C VAL A 225 -10.78 -2.96 -13.71
N GLN A 226 -9.87 -3.42 -12.85
CA GLN A 226 -9.08 -4.63 -13.13
C GLN A 226 -9.95 -5.89 -13.21
N MET A 227 -10.99 -6.01 -12.37
CA MET A 227 -11.89 -7.16 -12.39
C MET A 227 -12.63 -7.31 -13.72
N PHE A 228 -13.03 -6.19 -14.34
CA PHE A 228 -13.70 -6.19 -15.65
C PHE A 228 -12.73 -6.09 -16.83
N ASN A 229 -11.52 -5.58 -16.61
CA ASN A 229 -10.48 -5.44 -17.62
C ASN A 229 -9.15 -6.00 -17.10
N PRO A 230 -8.88 -7.30 -17.32
CA PRO A 230 -7.67 -7.96 -16.85
C PRO A 230 -6.35 -7.35 -17.37
N LEU A 231 -6.38 -6.58 -18.46
CA LEU A 231 -5.22 -5.88 -19.01
C LEU A 231 -4.92 -4.52 -18.35
N PHE A 232 -5.80 -4.04 -17.46
CA PHE A 232 -5.65 -2.72 -16.89
C PHE A 232 -4.36 -2.58 -16.06
N LEU A 233 -3.93 -3.62 -15.36
CA LEU A 233 -2.63 -3.72 -14.67
C LEU A 233 -1.61 -4.51 -15.50
N SER A 234 -1.51 -4.23 -16.80
CA SER A 234 -0.41 -4.70 -17.63
C SER A 234 0.89 -3.92 -17.36
N ILE A 235 2.03 -4.43 -17.84
CA ILE A 235 3.33 -3.75 -17.71
C ILE A 235 3.30 -2.26 -18.13
N PRO A 236 2.80 -1.88 -19.32
CA PRO A 236 2.84 -0.47 -19.75
C PRO A 236 1.95 0.43 -18.88
N THR A 237 0.77 -0.05 -18.46
CA THR A 237 -0.14 0.75 -17.64
C THR A 237 0.40 0.91 -16.22
N VAL A 238 1.03 -0.12 -15.64
CA VAL A 238 1.71 -0.03 -14.34
C VAL A 238 2.85 1.00 -14.38
N LEU A 239 3.63 1.04 -15.47
CA LEU A 239 4.68 2.04 -15.65
C LEU A 239 4.11 3.46 -15.77
N ILE A 240 3.05 3.64 -16.55
CA ILE A 240 2.37 4.93 -16.70
C ILE A 240 1.80 5.40 -15.35
N LEU A 241 1.08 4.53 -14.63
CA LEU A 241 0.53 4.83 -13.31
C LEU A 241 1.65 5.19 -12.31
N SER A 242 2.75 4.43 -12.32
CA SER A 242 3.91 4.71 -11.48
C SER A 242 4.52 6.08 -11.80
N ALA A 243 4.66 6.43 -13.08
CA ALA A 243 5.16 7.74 -13.50
C ALA A 243 4.24 8.88 -13.05
N ILE A 244 2.92 8.72 -13.22
CA ILE A 244 1.91 9.69 -12.78
C ILE A 244 2.00 9.89 -11.26
N ILE A 245 2.03 8.80 -10.48
CA ILE A 245 2.14 8.86 -9.01
C ILE A 245 3.46 9.52 -8.60
N ALA A 246 4.57 9.22 -9.27
CA ALA A 246 5.86 9.84 -9.00
C ALA A 246 5.83 11.36 -9.21
N ILE A 247 5.17 11.83 -10.28
CA ILE A 247 4.96 13.27 -10.51
C ILE A 247 4.14 13.88 -9.37
N PHE A 248 3.06 13.22 -8.95
CA PHE A 248 2.28 13.68 -7.80
C PHE A 248 3.11 13.71 -6.52
N CYS A 249 3.96 12.72 -6.24
CA CYS A 249 4.85 12.74 -5.09
C CYS A 249 5.78 13.97 -5.06
N LEU A 250 6.28 14.41 -6.23
CA LEU A 250 7.09 15.63 -6.35
C LEU A 250 6.27 16.91 -6.18
N ILE A 251 5.00 16.90 -6.57
CA ILE A 251 4.10 18.04 -6.37
C ILE A 251 3.71 18.14 -4.89
N PHE A 252 3.31 17.03 -4.28
CA PHE A 252 2.80 17.00 -2.91
C PHE A 252 3.85 17.32 -1.87
N ILE A 253 5.13 17.03 -2.10
CA ILE A 253 6.20 17.47 -1.19
C ILE A 253 6.32 19.00 -1.15
N ASN A 254 6.16 19.67 -2.29
CA ASN A 254 6.17 21.12 -2.38
C ASN A 254 4.91 21.73 -1.74
N ILE A 255 3.75 21.10 -1.97
CA ILE A 255 2.49 21.50 -1.33
C ILE A 255 2.59 21.35 0.19
N ALA A 256 3.13 20.23 0.69
CA ALA A 256 3.32 20.00 2.12
C ALA A 256 4.17 21.11 2.76
N ASN A 257 5.27 21.50 2.11
CA ASN A 257 6.13 22.58 2.60
C ASN A 257 5.42 23.94 2.65
N ARG A 258 4.53 24.23 1.68
CA ARG A 258 3.77 25.49 1.62
C ARG A 258 2.61 25.52 2.62
N LEU A 259 1.93 24.40 2.80
CA LEU A 259 0.75 24.30 3.68
C LEU A 259 1.12 24.19 5.16
N LEU A 260 2.34 23.76 5.48
CA LEU A 260 2.77 23.64 6.86
C LEU A 260 3.16 25.02 7.43
N ASP A 261 2.25 25.58 8.21
CA ASP A 261 2.52 26.73 9.06
C ASP A 261 2.49 26.30 10.53
N ILE A 262 3.68 26.29 11.15
CA ILE A 262 3.84 25.87 12.56
C ILE A 262 3.02 26.79 13.48
N GLU A 263 2.95 28.08 13.19
CA GLU A 263 2.16 29.06 13.95
C GLU A 263 0.65 28.76 13.89
N LYS A 264 0.13 28.44 12.69
CA LYS A 264 -1.29 28.06 12.52
C LYS A 264 -1.60 26.71 13.16
N LEU A 265 -0.62 25.81 13.21
CA LEU A 265 -0.73 24.50 13.87
C LEU A 265 -0.94 24.64 15.39
N ILE A 266 -0.30 25.64 16.02
CA ILE A 266 -0.44 25.93 17.46
C ILE A 266 -1.78 26.63 17.74
N LEU A 267 -2.22 27.54 16.86
CA LEU A 267 -3.50 28.25 17.00
C LEU A 267 -4.75 27.36 16.81
N MET A 268 -4.59 26.15 16.29
CA MET A 268 -5.66 25.15 16.13
C MET A 268 -5.80 24.17 17.32
N LEU A 269 -5.01 24.35 18.38
CA LEU A 269 -5.19 23.67 19.68
C LEU A 269 -6.47 24.15 20.37
#